data_AF-A0A9N8DL55-F1
#
_entry.id   AF-A0A9N8DL55-F1
#
_cell.length_a   1.000
_cell.length_b   1.000
_cell.length_c   1.000
_cell.angle_alpha   90.00
_cell.angle_beta   90.00
_cell.angle_gamma   90.00
#
_symmetry.space_group_name_H-M   'P 1'
#
loop_
_entity.id
_entity.type
_entity.pdbx_description
1 polymer ?
#
loop_
_entity_poly.entity_id
_entity_poly.type
_entity_poly.pdbx_seq_one_letter_code
_entity_poly.pdbx_strand_id
1 'polypeptide(L)'
;MVRLASIHHKGSTKLVAQVDDGSYVDLSSIATHTRGFFELGEVAITKAKELIGTSGEPKIPASEARLLIPLDPSTCGKALCIGMNYVDHCTEQNIPIPEEPVVFNKFPSALSGPNDPVVCDEQLTSKLDYEVELGFIIGKTVPRNIEAKDAGQYIGGYTVVHDVSARDWQLEKNGGQWLLGKCQDGYGPIGPVIVTSDELTLEKVHKLKIACRVNGETLQDSNTSNLIHKVDQLVAWLSKFMTLYPGDLVATGTPPGVGCFRKPPKWLKPGDVVECEIESIGTLVSPIVAALAAPSTSSLARKTSPGRLEGRVCIVTGGARGIGFGIASHFGLEGAAAVVIVDLNQEVLDEAAKKLHLIAPTCQYQGVACDVTDTAAVQKTWDQVASTHGRLEVVVQAAGIVGETNLKCENVNADNFDTVMSINVKGIFNGCKAALPHMTKQGFGRVVNIASISGKEGNAGMVAYSTSKAAVIGLTKAVGKEYAETGVTINSVAPAVVRTQMVEDMPPAQVKYMTDKIPMKRCGKIEEIAALVSFIASPEASFSTGFCFDATGGRSVY
;
A
#
# COMPACT_ATOMS: atom_id res chain seq x y z
N MET A 1 9.98 22.23 -23.03
CA MET A 1 8.56 22.28 -22.65
C MET A 1 8.43 21.94 -21.17
N VAL A 2 7.50 22.56 -20.43
CA VAL A 2 7.20 22.15 -19.05
C VAL A 2 6.19 20.99 -19.06
N ARG A 3 6.68 19.80 -18.73
CA ARG A 3 5.88 18.56 -18.62
C ARG A 3 6.00 18.03 -17.20
N LEU A 4 5.05 18.38 -16.33
CA LEU A 4 5.09 18.07 -14.91
C LEU A 4 4.86 16.58 -14.66
N ALA A 5 5.67 16.00 -13.79
CA ALA A 5 5.52 14.63 -13.31
C ALA A 5 5.86 14.56 -11.82
N SER A 6 5.39 13.52 -11.16
CA SER A 6 5.86 13.14 -9.83
C SER A 6 6.68 11.86 -9.98
N ILE A 7 7.84 11.79 -9.33
CA ILE A 7 8.67 10.58 -9.35
C ILE A 7 9.10 10.19 -7.93
N HIS A 8 9.35 8.90 -7.75
CA HIS A 8 10.13 8.40 -6.62
C HIS A 8 11.58 8.17 -7.05
N HIS A 9 12.52 8.83 -6.40
CA HIS A 9 13.95 8.72 -6.68
C HIS A 9 14.75 8.83 -5.37
N LYS A 10 15.66 7.87 -5.14
CA LYS A 10 16.54 7.78 -3.95
C LYS A 10 15.79 7.96 -2.62
N GLY A 11 14.64 7.27 -2.46
CA GLY A 11 13.87 7.26 -1.22
C GLY A 11 12.98 8.49 -0.98
N SER A 12 12.86 9.38 -1.97
CA SER A 12 12.04 10.60 -1.85
C SER A 12 11.12 10.79 -3.04
N THR A 13 9.93 11.32 -2.79
CA THR A 13 9.00 11.79 -3.83
C THR A 13 9.39 13.21 -4.26
N LYS A 14 9.43 13.46 -5.57
CA LYS A 14 9.85 14.73 -6.16
C LYS A 14 8.86 15.17 -7.22
N LEU A 15 8.53 16.45 -7.24
CA LEU A 15 7.93 17.11 -8.40
C LEU A 15 9.05 17.41 -9.40
N VAL A 16 8.85 17.03 -10.65
CA VAL A 16 9.86 17.17 -11.70
C VAL A 16 9.26 17.66 -13.02
N ALA A 17 10.11 18.18 -13.90
CA ALA A 17 9.79 18.37 -15.31
C ALA A 17 10.45 17.27 -16.14
N GLN A 18 9.66 16.59 -16.97
CA GLN A 18 10.17 15.70 -18.01
C GLN A 18 10.68 16.53 -19.20
N VAL A 19 11.89 16.26 -19.65
CA VAL A 19 12.51 16.89 -20.83
C VAL A 19 12.53 15.93 -22.03
N ASP A 20 12.91 16.44 -23.21
CA ASP A 20 12.72 15.74 -24.50
C ASP A 20 13.48 14.39 -24.61
N ASP A 21 14.58 14.22 -23.87
CA ASP A 21 15.33 12.97 -23.79
C ASP A 21 14.72 11.93 -22.83
N GLY A 22 13.57 12.25 -22.21
CA GLY A 22 12.83 11.41 -21.28
C GLY A 22 13.28 11.51 -19.82
N SER A 23 14.43 12.14 -19.55
CA SER A 23 14.92 12.36 -18.18
C SER A 23 14.14 13.48 -17.46
N TYR A 24 14.46 13.67 -16.18
CA TYR A 24 13.73 14.59 -15.30
C TYR A 24 14.62 15.66 -14.70
N VAL A 25 14.12 16.90 -14.65
CA VAL A 25 14.72 18.03 -13.91
C VAL A 25 13.94 18.20 -12.60
N ASP A 26 14.65 18.26 -11.47
CA ASP A 26 14.03 18.38 -10.14
C ASP A 26 13.45 19.78 -9.92
N LEU A 27 12.15 19.87 -9.66
CA LEU A 27 11.44 21.13 -9.38
C LEU A 27 11.12 21.31 -7.89
N SER A 28 11.64 20.46 -7.01
CA SER A 28 11.34 20.48 -5.56
C SER A 28 11.73 21.81 -4.88
N SER A 29 12.63 22.59 -5.48
CA SER A 29 13.00 23.94 -5.01
C SER A 29 11.91 25.00 -5.31
N ILE A 30 11.00 24.72 -6.25
CA ILE A 30 9.87 25.59 -6.61
C ILE A 30 8.64 25.18 -5.81
N ALA A 31 8.26 23.90 -5.88
CA ALA A 31 7.11 23.34 -5.18
C ALA A 31 7.29 21.84 -4.93
N THR A 32 6.64 21.33 -3.89
CA THR A 32 6.73 19.91 -3.51
C THR A 32 5.66 19.03 -4.15
N HIS A 33 4.60 19.62 -4.71
CA HIS A 33 3.52 18.93 -5.40
C HIS A 33 2.87 19.84 -6.47
N THR A 34 2.16 19.24 -7.41
CA THR A 34 1.58 19.91 -8.58
C THR A 34 0.58 21.02 -8.24
N ARG A 35 -0.28 20.83 -7.23
CA ARG A 35 -1.18 21.92 -6.80
C ARG A 35 -0.41 23.16 -6.33
N GLY A 36 0.60 22.99 -5.49
CA GLY A 36 1.43 24.10 -5.00
C GLY A 36 2.18 24.78 -6.14
N PHE A 37 2.62 24.02 -7.14
CA PHE A 37 3.20 24.56 -8.36
C PHE A 37 2.21 25.49 -9.09
N PHE A 38 0.95 25.08 -9.24
CA PHE A 38 -0.08 25.90 -9.88
C PHE A 38 -0.51 27.11 -9.03
N GLU A 39 -0.57 26.99 -7.71
CA GLU A 39 -0.87 28.11 -6.80
C GLU A 39 0.17 29.24 -6.90
N LEU A 40 1.43 28.92 -7.26
CA LEU A 40 2.48 29.90 -7.56
C LEU A 40 2.35 30.55 -8.95
N GLY A 41 1.50 30.01 -9.84
CA GLY A 41 1.18 30.58 -11.15
C GLY A 41 2.39 30.77 -12.08
N GLU A 42 2.43 31.91 -12.77
CA GLU A 42 3.44 32.23 -13.79
C GLU A 42 4.87 32.27 -13.24
N VAL A 43 5.04 32.55 -11.94
CA VAL A 43 6.35 32.53 -11.29
C VAL A 43 6.94 31.11 -11.30
N ALA A 44 6.13 30.09 -11.01
CA ALA A 44 6.60 28.70 -11.03
C ALA A 44 6.92 28.22 -12.44
N ILE A 45 6.09 28.59 -13.44
CA ILE A 45 6.35 28.27 -14.85
C ILE A 45 7.68 28.88 -15.32
N THR A 46 7.91 30.16 -15.00
CA THR A 46 9.13 30.88 -15.40
C THR A 46 10.36 30.22 -14.78
N LYS A 47 10.34 29.96 -13.47
CA LYS A 47 11.44 29.27 -12.78
C LYS A 47 11.67 27.85 -13.30
N ALA A 48 10.61 27.12 -13.62
CA ALA A 48 10.75 25.78 -14.19
C ALA A 48 11.44 25.84 -15.55
N LYS A 49 11.06 26.78 -16.42
CA LYS A 49 11.73 26.98 -17.73
C LYS A 49 13.19 27.37 -17.58
N GLU A 50 13.53 28.22 -16.61
CA GLU A 50 14.92 28.59 -16.31
C GLU A 50 15.74 27.38 -15.87
N LEU A 51 15.23 26.55 -14.96
CA LEU A 51 15.90 25.32 -14.52
C LEU A 51 16.08 24.33 -15.68
N ILE A 52 15.02 24.12 -16.49
CA ILE A 52 15.07 23.24 -17.65
C ILE A 52 16.12 23.73 -18.69
N GLY A 53 16.24 25.05 -18.85
CA GLY A 53 17.17 25.67 -19.81
C GLY A 53 18.62 25.82 -19.30
N THR A 54 18.88 25.54 -18.01
CA THR A 54 20.20 25.74 -17.42
C THR A 54 21.17 24.63 -17.85
N SER A 55 22.24 25.01 -18.55
CA SER A 55 23.29 24.08 -18.96
C SER A 55 24.02 23.52 -17.75
N GLY A 56 24.06 22.20 -17.61
CA GLY A 56 24.72 21.51 -16.50
C GLY A 56 23.82 21.22 -15.29
N GLU A 57 22.54 21.57 -15.35
CA GLU A 57 21.59 21.16 -14.30
C GLU A 57 21.52 19.62 -14.21
N PRO A 58 21.67 19.03 -13.01
CA PRO A 58 21.60 17.59 -12.86
C PRO A 58 20.26 17.03 -13.31
N LYS A 59 20.28 16.18 -14.34
CA LYS A 59 19.11 15.43 -14.79
C LYS A 59 19.06 14.06 -14.12
N ILE A 60 17.86 13.65 -13.72
CA ILE A 60 17.59 12.32 -13.18
C ILE A 60 17.22 11.41 -14.36
N PRO A 61 18.01 10.37 -14.66
CA PRO A 61 17.67 9.41 -15.72
C PRO A 61 16.34 8.73 -15.42
N ALA A 62 15.50 8.53 -16.44
CA ALA A 62 14.22 7.85 -16.26
C ALA A 62 14.38 6.42 -15.70
N SER A 63 15.48 5.75 -16.01
CA SER A 63 15.82 4.42 -15.49
C SER A 63 16.13 4.38 -13.98
N GLU A 64 16.41 5.53 -13.37
CA GLU A 64 16.73 5.64 -11.93
C GLU A 64 15.51 6.06 -11.09
N ALA A 65 14.36 6.31 -11.72
CA ALA A 65 13.19 6.85 -11.07
C ALA A 65 11.93 6.05 -11.40
N ARG A 66 11.04 5.90 -10.43
CA ARG A 66 9.68 5.39 -10.67
C ARG A 66 8.73 6.56 -10.89
N LEU A 67 8.02 6.56 -12.01
CA LEU A 67 6.94 7.50 -12.27
C LEU A 67 5.77 7.26 -11.31
N LEU A 68 5.23 8.33 -10.74
CA LEU A 68 4.09 8.34 -9.84
C LEU A 68 2.93 9.12 -10.49
N ILE A 69 1.80 9.18 -9.79
CA ILE A 69 0.67 10.02 -10.19
C ILE A 69 1.09 11.50 -10.28
N PRO A 70 0.87 12.19 -11.41
CA PRO A 70 1.31 13.58 -11.58
C PRO A 70 0.45 14.59 -10.83
N LEU A 71 -0.72 14.20 -10.29
CA LEU A 71 -1.56 15.03 -9.44
C LEU A 71 -1.85 14.27 -8.14
N ASP A 72 -1.33 14.76 -7.02
CA ASP A 72 -1.50 14.11 -5.72
C ASP A 72 -2.98 14.11 -5.29
N PRO A 73 -3.59 12.93 -5.07
CA PRO A 73 -4.98 12.79 -4.62
C PRO A 73 -5.32 13.56 -3.35
N SER A 74 -4.36 13.71 -2.43
CA SER A 74 -4.56 14.44 -1.16
C SER A 74 -4.72 15.94 -1.35
N THR A 75 -4.27 16.47 -2.50
CA THR A 75 -4.32 17.89 -2.83
C THR A 75 -5.34 18.21 -3.93
N CYS A 76 -5.89 17.20 -4.60
CA CYS A 76 -6.97 17.31 -5.58
C CYS A 76 -8.32 17.47 -4.86
N GLY A 77 -8.92 18.66 -4.94
CA GLY A 77 -10.20 18.93 -4.27
C GLY A 77 -11.39 18.25 -4.96
N LYS A 78 -11.42 18.30 -6.30
CA LYS A 78 -12.49 17.73 -7.14
C LYS A 78 -11.90 17.00 -8.34
N ALA A 79 -12.41 15.79 -8.59
CA ALA A 79 -12.17 15.02 -9.81
C ALA A 79 -13.51 14.85 -10.53
N LEU A 80 -13.81 15.77 -11.45
CA LEU A 80 -15.07 15.80 -12.19
C LEU A 80 -14.93 15.06 -13.52
N CYS A 81 -16.03 14.53 -14.03
CA CYS A 81 -16.06 13.77 -15.27
C CYS A 81 -17.27 14.20 -16.11
N ILE A 82 -17.12 14.19 -17.42
CA ILE A 82 -18.18 14.54 -18.37
C ILE A 82 -18.60 13.32 -19.16
N GLY A 83 -19.86 12.92 -19.01
CA GLY A 83 -20.44 11.82 -19.78
C GLY A 83 -20.82 12.25 -21.19
N MET A 84 -20.80 11.30 -22.12
CA MET A 84 -21.41 11.43 -23.45
C MET A 84 -20.92 12.66 -24.24
N ASN A 85 -19.61 12.96 -24.17
CA ASN A 85 -19.06 14.20 -24.73
C ASN A 85 -18.38 14.03 -26.11
N TYR A 86 -18.63 12.93 -26.82
CA TYR A 86 -18.19 12.73 -28.21
C TYR A 86 -19.38 12.46 -29.11
N VAL A 87 -19.45 13.15 -30.25
CA VAL A 87 -20.53 13.02 -31.23
C VAL A 87 -20.69 11.57 -31.69
N ASP A 88 -19.57 10.94 -32.05
CA ASP A 88 -19.54 9.57 -32.56
C ASP A 88 -19.93 8.54 -31.49
N HIS A 89 -19.66 8.83 -30.21
CA HIS A 89 -20.06 7.97 -29.09
C HIS A 89 -21.57 8.02 -28.82
N CYS A 90 -22.20 9.19 -28.98
CA CYS A 90 -23.66 9.30 -28.92
C CYS A 90 -24.31 8.56 -30.10
N THR A 91 -23.69 8.66 -31.28
CA THR A 91 -24.15 7.99 -32.50
C THR A 91 -24.06 6.47 -32.38
N GLU A 92 -22.97 5.92 -31.80
CA GLU A 92 -22.79 4.48 -31.53
C GLU A 92 -23.93 3.91 -30.67
N GLN A 93 -24.41 4.70 -29.71
CA GLN A 93 -25.48 4.31 -28.79
C GLN A 93 -26.88 4.62 -29.32
N ASN A 94 -26.99 5.31 -30.44
CA ASN A 94 -28.24 5.82 -30.99
C ASN A 94 -29.03 6.68 -29.98
N ILE A 95 -28.31 7.54 -29.24
CA ILE A 95 -28.87 8.46 -28.24
C ILE A 95 -28.74 9.92 -28.70
N PRO A 96 -29.63 10.83 -28.24
CA PRO A 96 -29.50 12.26 -28.53
C PRO A 96 -28.18 12.84 -28.01
N ILE A 97 -27.59 13.74 -28.78
CA ILE A 97 -26.43 14.54 -28.37
C ILE A 97 -26.87 15.45 -27.22
N PRO A 98 -26.21 15.41 -26.04
CA PRO A 98 -26.60 16.26 -24.91
C PRO A 98 -26.40 17.75 -25.21
N GLU A 99 -27.46 18.55 -25.08
CA GLU A 99 -27.37 20.02 -25.16
C GLU A 99 -26.58 20.61 -23.99
N GLU A 100 -26.67 19.98 -22.82
CA GLU A 100 -25.95 20.37 -21.60
C GLU A 100 -24.94 19.27 -21.19
N PRO A 101 -23.76 19.64 -20.65
CA PRO A 101 -22.79 18.66 -20.17
C PRO A 101 -23.35 17.78 -19.05
N VAL A 102 -23.24 16.46 -19.22
CA VAL A 102 -23.60 15.49 -18.17
C VAL A 102 -22.45 15.34 -17.19
N VAL A 103 -22.56 16.02 -16.05
CA VAL A 103 -21.49 16.06 -15.04
C VAL A 103 -21.70 14.98 -13.98
N PHE A 104 -20.65 14.20 -13.75
CA PHE A 104 -20.51 13.31 -12.59
C PHE A 104 -19.11 13.49 -11.99
N ASN A 105 -18.75 12.64 -11.03
CA ASN A 105 -17.42 12.72 -10.42
C ASN A 105 -16.82 11.34 -10.16
N LYS A 106 -15.49 11.35 -10.09
CA LYS A 106 -14.71 10.40 -9.31
C LYS A 106 -14.39 11.02 -7.95
N PHE A 107 -14.11 10.20 -6.94
CA PHE A 107 -13.43 10.71 -5.75
C PHE A 107 -11.92 10.78 -6.02
N PRO A 108 -11.19 11.74 -5.42
CA PRO A 108 -9.73 11.76 -5.51
C PRO A 108 -9.08 10.43 -5.10
N SER A 109 -9.68 9.68 -4.17
CA SER A 109 -9.21 8.35 -3.76
C SER A 109 -9.18 7.30 -4.88
N ALA A 110 -9.98 7.49 -5.93
CA ALA A 110 -9.97 6.62 -7.11
C ALA A 110 -8.76 6.86 -8.02
N LEU A 111 -8.11 8.02 -7.89
CA LEU A 111 -7.01 8.40 -8.78
C LEU A 111 -5.75 7.55 -8.52
N SER A 112 -5.09 7.14 -9.60
CA SER A 112 -3.85 6.34 -9.57
C SER A 112 -2.86 6.82 -10.64
N GLY A 113 -1.60 6.42 -10.51
CA GLY A 113 -0.53 6.84 -11.41
C GLY A 113 -0.28 5.87 -12.57
N PRO A 114 0.66 6.22 -13.46
CA PRO A 114 1.10 5.32 -14.53
C PRO A 114 1.71 4.03 -13.97
N ASN A 115 1.34 2.90 -14.56
CA ASN A 115 1.72 1.54 -14.15
C ASN A 115 1.20 1.10 -12.78
N ASP A 116 0.45 1.93 -12.05
CA ASP A 116 -0.26 1.47 -10.86
C ASP A 116 -1.39 0.52 -11.29
N PRO A 117 -1.60 -0.58 -10.55
CA PRO A 117 -2.57 -1.59 -10.96
C PRO A 117 -4.02 -1.11 -10.81
N VAL A 118 -4.84 -1.45 -11.80
CA VAL A 118 -6.30 -1.38 -11.70
C VAL A 118 -6.80 -2.75 -11.25
N VAL A 119 -7.46 -2.79 -10.09
CA VAL A 119 -7.91 -4.04 -9.50
C VAL A 119 -9.24 -4.46 -10.11
N CYS A 120 -9.27 -5.62 -10.76
CA CYS A 120 -10.48 -6.31 -11.15
C CYS A 120 -10.95 -7.21 -9.99
N ASP A 121 -11.91 -6.71 -9.22
CA ASP A 121 -12.60 -7.48 -8.18
C ASP A 121 -13.85 -8.15 -8.76
N GLU A 122 -13.73 -9.43 -9.09
CA GLU A 122 -14.82 -10.24 -9.65
C GLU A 122 -16.01 -10.39 -8.67
N GLN A 123 -15.82 -10.17 -7.36
CA GLN A 123 -16.94 -10.13 -6.40
C GLN A 123 -17.74 -8.84 -6.52
N LEU A 124 -17.11 -7.76 -6.99
CA LEU A 124 -17.72 -6.45 -7.12
C LEU A 124 -18.35 -6.25 -8.50
N THR A 125 -17.62 -6.57 -9.57
CA THR A 125 -18.05 -6.35 -10.95
C THR A 125 -17.60 -7.47 -11.88
N SER A 126 -18.47 -7.84 -12.81
CA SER A 126 -18.16 -8.73 -13.92
C SER A 126 -18.09 -8.00 -15.27
N LYS A 127 -18.21 -6.67 -15.26
CA LYS A 127 -18.32 -5.82 -16.46
C LYS A 127 -17.38 -4.62 -16.35
N LEU A 128 -16.09 -4.90 -16.12
CA LEU A 128 -15.04 -3.89 -16.06
C LEU A 128 -14.71 -3.40 -17.47
N ASP A 129 -14.66 -2.09 -17.66
CA ASP A 129 -14.54 -1.44 -18.97
C ASP A 129 -13.50 -0.31 -18.97
N TYR A 130 -13.04 0.06 -20.16
CA TYR A 130 -12.01 1.08 -20.41
C TYR A 130 -12.62 2.30 -21.11
N GLU A 131 -12.07 3.48 -20.79
CA GLU A 131 -12.42 4.75 -21.40
C GLU A 131 -11.19 5.67 -21.42
N VAL A 132 -10.63 5.97 -22.59
CA VAL A 132 -9.58 6.99 -22.72
C VAL A 132 -10.18 8.39 -22.77
N GLU A 133 -9.69 9.30 -21.94
CA GLU A 133 -10.16 10.69 -21.93
C GLU A 133 -9.01 11.70 -21.87
N LEU A 134 -9.26 12.87 -22.45
CA LEU A 134 -8.46 14.06 -22.18
C LEU A 134 -8.87 14.61 -20.80
N GLY A 135 -7.89 14.80 -19.91
CA GLY A 135 -8.07 15.50 -18.64
C GLY A 135 -7.46 16.90 -18.68
N PHE A 136 -8.11 17.89 -18.06
CA PHE A 136 -7.51 19.19 -17.79
C PHE A 136 -7.47 19.46 -16.28
N ILE A 137 -6.40 20.14 -15.85
CA ILE A 137 -6.16 20.52 -14.46
C ILE A 137 -6.31 22.02 -14.35
N ILE A 138 -7.06 22.48 -13.35
CA ILE A 138 -7.21 23.89 -13.04
C ILE A 138 -5.90 24.42 -12.44
N GLY A 139 -5.39 25.53 -12.98
CA GLY A 139 -4.15 26.17 -12.57
C GLY A 139 -4.36 27.40 -11.70
N LYS A 140 -5.48 28.12 -11.88
CA LYS A 140 -5.85 29.29 -11.10
C LYS A 140 -7.30 29.15 -10.62
N THR A 141 -7.62 29.68 -9.44
CA THR A 141 -9.01 29.67 -8.94
C THR A 141 -9.95 30.32 -9.96
N VAL A 142 -10.94 29.57 -10.41
CA VAL A 142 -11.96 30.02 -11.37
C VAL A 142 -13.08 30.73 -10.62
N PRO A 143 -13.31 32.03 -10.86
CA PRO A 143 -14.46 32.73 -10.32
C PRO A 143 -15.78 32.07 -10.74
N ARG A 144 -16.84 32.34 -9.99
CA ARG A 144 -18.19 31.90 -10.37
C ARG A 144 -18.64 32.62 -11.65
N ASN A 145 -19.34 31.92 -12.53
CA ASN A 145 -20.00 32.48 -13.72
C ASN A 145 -19.05 33.20 -14.70
N ILE A 146 -17.94 32.55 -15.09
CA ILE A 146 -17.09 33.11 -16.16
C ILE A 146 -17.64 32.78 -17.56
N GLU A 147 -17.19 33.55 -18.55
CA GLU A 147 -17.43 33.27 -19.97
C GLU A 147 -16.39 32.30 -20.53
N ALA A 148 -16.76 31.48 -21.52
CA ALA A 148 -15.87 30.47 -22.10
C ALA A 148 -14.57 31.07 -22.69
N LYS A 149 -14.67 32.24 -23.34
CA LYS A 149 -13.49 32.94 -23.91
C LYS A 149 -12.42 33.26 -22.88
N ASP A 150 -12.80 33.36 -21.59
CA ASP A 150 -11.89 33.71 -20.50
C ASP A 150 -11.32 32.47 -19.79
N ALA A 151 -11.77 31.26 -20.15
CA ALA A 151 -11.42 30.01 -19.46
C ALA A 151 -9.93 29.65 -19.57
N GLY A 152 -9.29 29.96 -20.70
CA GLY A 152 -7.92 29.54 -21.00
C GLY A 152 -6.89 29.92 -19.93
N GLN A 153 -7.04 31.11 -19.34
CA GLN A 153 -6.11 31.61 -18.33
C GLN A 153 -6.17 30.85 -16.99
N TYR A 154 -7.22 30.06 -16.75
CA TYR A 154 -7.41 29.30 -15.52
C TYR A 154 -6.95 27.86 -15.62
N ILE A 155 -6.61 27.39 -16.82
CA ILE A 155 -6.16 26.01 -17.05
C ILE A 155 -4.67 25.94 -16.76
N GLY A 156 -4.26 25.02 -15.89
CA GLY A 156 -2.86 24.77 -15.55
C GLY A 156 -2.18 23.84 -16.55
N GLY A 157 -2.91 22.83 -17.04
CA GLY A 157 -2.38 21.89 -18.02
C GLY A 157 -3.32 20.73 -18.32
N TYR A 158 -2.80 19.76 -19.07
CA TYR A 158 -3.55 18.63 -19.62
C TYR A 158 -2.83 17.31 -19.39
N THR A 159 -3.60 16.24 -19.20
CA THR A 159 -3.09 14.87 -18.97
C THR A 159 -3.98 13.84 -19.66
N VAL A 160 -3.55 12.58 -19.72
CA VAL A 160 -4.40 11.46 -20.12
C VAL A 160 -5.11 10.92 -18.89
N VAL A 161 -6.38 10.57 -19.04
CA VAL A 161 -7.20 9.91 -18.02
C VAL A 161 -7.68 8.58 -18.57
N HIS A 162 -7.66 7.55 -17.74
CA HIS A 162 -8.37 6.30 -17.98
C HIS A 162 -9.58 6.26 -17.04
N ASP A 163 -10.78 6.46 -17.58
CA ASP A 163 -12.03 6.40 -16.83
C ASP A 163 -12.54 4.94 -16.73
N VAL A 164 -11.92 4.17 -15.83
CA VAL A 164 -12.30 2.77 -15.62
C VAL A 164 -13.73 2.69 -15.08
N SER A 165 -14.52 1.78 -15.65
CA SER A 165 -15.95 1.71 -15.39
C SER A 165 -16.41 0.29 -15.02
N ALA A 166 -17.05 0.12 -13.88
CA ALA A 166 -17.84 -1.07 -13.55
C ALA A 166 -19.26 -0.89 -14.09
N ARG A 167 -19.53 -1.41 -15.30
CA ARG A 167 -20.77 -1.10 -16.04
C ARG A 167 -22.04 -1.66 -15.41
N ASP A 168 -21.93 -2.76 -14.68
CA ASP A 168 -23.05 -3.29 -13.90
C ASP A 168 -23.50 -2.30 -12.81
N TRP A 169 -22.57 -1.61 -12.16
CA TRP A 169 -22.90 -0.56 -11.19
C TRP A 169 -23.32 0.76 -11.84
N GLN A 170 -22.70 1.11 -12.96
CA GLN A 170 -22.98 2.37 -13.65
C GLN A 170 -24.35 2.37 -14.34
N LEU A 171 -24.72 1.29 -15.04
CA LEU A 171 -25.89 1.25 -15.92
C LEU A 171 -27.06 0.44 -15.36
N GLU A 172 -26.80 -0.57 -14.53
CA GLU A 172 -27.82 -1.55 -14.15
C GLU A 172 -28.24 -1.44 -12.68
N LYS A 173 -27.37 -0.91 -11.81
CA LYS A 173 -27.60 -0.79 -10.36
C LYS A 173 -27.63 0.67 -9.91
N ASN A 174 -27.67 0.89 -8.59
CA ASN A 174 -27.49 2.20 -7.94
C ASN A 174 -28.49 3.31 -8.38
N GLY A 175 -29.70 2.93 -8.79
CA GLY A 175 -30.76 3.90 -9.10
C GLY A 175 -30.43 4.88 -10.24
N GLY A 176 -29.57 4.47 -11.18
CA GLY A 176 -29.16 5.30 -12.32
C GLY A 176 -28.05 6.32 -12.02
N GLN A 177 -27.51 6.35 -10.80
CA GLN A 177 -26.36 7.20 -10.46
C GLN A 177 -25.04 6.48 -10.79
N TRP A 178 -24.15 7.16 -11.51
CA TRP A 178 -22.92 6.54 -12.01
C TRP A 178 -21.78 6.42 -10.98
N LEU A 179 -21.89 7.14 -9.86
CA LEU A 179 -20.81 7.27 -8.86
C LEU A 179 -20.22 5.92 -8.45
N LEU A 180 -21.04 4.94 -8.08
CA LEU A 180 -20.56 3.63 -7.63
C LEU A 180 -19.97 2.76 -8.73
N GLY A 181 -20.20 3.08 -10.02
CA GLY A 181 -19.53 2.41 -11.13
C GLY A 181 -18.21 3.06 -11.54
N LYS A 182 -17.86 4.21 -10.94
CA LYS A 182 -16.79 5.09 -11.39
C LYS A 182 -15.75 5.39 -10.30
N CYS A 183 -16.01 5.08 -9.02
CA CYS A 183 -15.24 5.59 -7.87
C CYS A 183 -14.43 4.55 -7.09
N GLN A 184 -14.27 3.34 -7.60
CA GLN A 184 -13.42 2.33 -6.96
C GLN A 184 -11.97 2.81 -6.88
N ASP A 185 -11.26 2.40 -5.83
CA ASP A 185 -9.84 2.70 -5.66
C ASP A 185 -9.04 2.21 -6.89
N GLY A 186 -8.30 3.13 -7.52
CA GLY A 186 -7.52 2.85 -8.73
C GLY A 186 -8.29 2.94 -10.05
N TYR A 187 -9.58 3.29 -10.07
CA TYR A 187 -10.38 3.41 -11.31
C TYR A 187 -10.23 4.76 -12.03
N GLY A 188 -9.38 5.65 -11.54
CA GLY A 188 -8.99 6.86 -12.26
C GLY A 188 -7.50 6.99 -12.51
N PRO A 189 -6.83 6.07 -13.25
CA PRO A 189 -5.46 6.29 -13.65
C PRO A 189 -5.31 7.59 -14.44
N ILE A 190 -4.27 8.37 -14.15
CA ILE A 190 -3.91 9.59 -14.88
C ILE A 190 -2.41 9.68 -15.14
N GLY A 191 -2.02 10.34 -16.24
CA GLY A 191 -0.63 10.59 -16.57
C GLY A 191 -0.34 10.49 -18.08
N PRO A 192 0.90 10.19 -18.50
CA PRO A 192 2.10 10.03 -17.68
C PRO A 192 2.62 11.35 -17.08
N VAL A 193 2.21 12.47 -17.65
CA VAL A 193 2.61 13.83 -17.26
C VAL A 193 1.43 14.78 -17.31
N ILE A 194 1.59 15.98 -16.77
CA ILE A 194 0.73 17.13 -17.03
C ILE A 194 1.50 18.11 -17.92
N VAL A 195 1.06 18.29 -19.16
CA VAL A 195 1.64 19.29 -20.07
C VAL A 195 0.99 20.63 -19.78
N THR A 196 1.78 21.65 -19.47
CA THR A 196 1.25 22.96 -19.06
C THR A 196 0.56 23.67 -20.22
N SER A 197 -0.44 24.51 -19.89
CA SER A 197 -1.30 25.16 -20.89
C SER A 197 -0.60 26.20 -21.78
N ASP A 198 0.57 26.68 -21.37
CA ASP A 198 1.43 27.55 -22.17
C ASP A 198 2.22 26.77 -23.25
N GLU A 199 2.42 25.47 -23.07
CA GLU A 199 3.04 24.58 -24.07
C GLU A 199 1.97 23.96 -24.99
N LEU A 200 0.86 23.51 -24.38
CA LEU A 200 -0.27 22.90 -25.07
C LEU A 200 -1.51 23.81 -24.95
N THR A 201 -1.69 24.71 -25.91
CA THR A 201 -2.77 25.70 -25.88
C THR A 201 -4.16 25.08 -26.10
N LEU A 202 -5.22 25.82 -25.74
CA LEU A 202 -6.61 25.41 -26.00
C LEU A 202 -6.87 25.04 -27.47
N GLU A 203 -6.32 25.82 -28.41
CA GLU A 203 -6.51 25.53 -29.83
C GLU A 203 -5.89 24.18 -30.25
N LYS A 204 -4.71 23.86 -29.71
CA LYS A 204 -4.01 22.61 -30.00
C LYS A 204 -4.68 21.42 -29.32
N VAL A 205 -5.11 21.59 -28.07
CA VAL A 205 -5.67 20.48 -27.28
C VAL A 205 -6.99 19.95 -27.84
N HIS A 206 -7.72 20.76 -28.63
CA HIS A 206 -8.94 20.34 -29.33
C HIS A 206 -8.69 19.72 -30.71
N LYS A 207 -7.45 19.34 -31.04
CA LYS A 207 -7.07 18.76 -32.34
C LYS A 207 -6.14 17.54 -32.20
N LEU A 208 -6.09 16.91 -31.03
CA LEU A 208 -5.15 15.83 -30.71
C LEU A 208 -5.76 14.47 -31.04
N LYS A 209 -4.95 13.57 -31.62
CA LYS A 209 -5.32 12.15 -31.68
C LYS A 209 -5.41 11.58 -30.27
N ILE A 210 -6.41 10.73 -30.06
CA ILE A 210 -6.68 10.04 -28.79
C ILE A 210 -7.01 8.57 -29.09
N ALA A 211 -6.35 7.66 -28.40
CA ALA A 211 -6.51 6.22 -28.63
C ALA A 211 -6.42 5.39 -27.35
N CYS A 212 -7.13 4.27 -27.33
CA CYS A 212 -7.05 3.25 -26.28
C CYS A 212 -6.71 1.91 -26.90
N ARG A 213 -5.70 1.23 -26.35
CA ARG A 213 -5.31 -0.13 -26.72
C ARG A 213 -5.45 -1.06 -25.53
N VAL A 214 -5.91 -2.28 -25.77
CA VAL A 214 -5.90 -3.35 -24.76
C VAL A 214 -5.08 -4.51 -25.30
N ASN A 215 -3.98 -4.84 -24.64
CA ASN A 215 -3.01 -5.85 -25.09
C ASN A 215 -2.51 -5.60 -26.53
N GLY A 216 -2.29 -4.32 -26.88
CA GLY A 216 -1.84 -3.89 -28.21
C GLY A 216 -2.95 -3.79 -29.28
N GLU A 217 -4.18 -4.24 -29.01
CA GLU A 217 -5.31 -4.07 -29.93
C GLU A 217 -5.95 -2.69 -29.72
N THR A 218 -5.99 -1.85 -30.75
CA THR A 218 -6.67 -0.54 -30.71
C THR A 218 -8.19 -0.72 -30.64
N LEU A 219 -8.78 -0.25 -29.55
CA LEU A 219 -10.22 -0.33 -29.29
C LEU A 219 -10.90 1.04 -29.29
N GLN A 220 -10.16 2.12 -29.09
CA GLN A 220 -10.68 3.47 -29.32
C GLN A 220 -9.66 4.23 -30.15
N ASP A 221 -10.14 4.98 -31.15
CA ASP A 221 -9.32 5.80 -32.04
C ASP A 221 -10.18 6.99 -32.51
N SER A 222 -9.79 8.20 -32.12
CA SER A 222 -10.57 9.40 -32.37
C SER A 222 -9.68 10.66 -32.33
N ASN A 223 -10.32 11.82 -32.32
CA ASN A 223 -9.66 13.12 -32.15
C ASN A 223 -10.44 13.99 -31.17
N THR A 224 -9.74 14.76 -30.33
CA THR A 224 -10.37 15.69 -29.37
C THR A 224 -11.15 16.82 -30.07
N SER A 225 -11.01 16.98 -31.39
CA SER A 225 -11.90 17.81 -32.21
C SER A 225 -13.36 17.35 -32.18
N ASN A 226 -13.61 16.09 -31.84
CA ASN A 226 -14.95 15.50 -31.79
C ASN A 226 -15.65 15.69 -30.42
N LEU A 227 -14.98 16.34 -29.46
CA LEU A 227 -15.62 16.78 -28.21
C LEU A 227 -16.82 17.68 -28.52
N ILE A 228 -17.99 17.37 -27.97
CA ILE A 228 -19.22 18.18 -28.11
C ILE A 228 -19.06 19.48 -27.33
N HIS A 229 -18.78 19.36 -26.03
CA HIS A 229 -18.50 20.47 -25.13
C HIS A 229 -16.98 20.58 -24.92
N LYS A 230 -16.41 21.65 -25.47
CA LYS A 230 -14.97 21.95 -25.42
C LYS A 230 -14.52 22.35 -24.01
N VAL A 231 -13.22 22.24 -23.75
CA VAL A 231 -12.62 22.51 -22.42
C VAL A 231 -13.03 23.88 -21.85
N ASP A 232 -12.96 24.92 -22.66
CA ASP A 232 -13.35 26.29 -22.30
C ASP A 232 -14.85 26.41 -21.96
N GLN A 233 -15.70 25.73 -22.72
CA GLN A 233 -17.14 25.65 -22.45
C GLN A 233 -17.43 24.89 -21.16
N LEU A 234 -16.69 23.81 -20.88
CA LEU A 234 -16.83 23.02 -19.66
C LEU A 234 -16.42 23.82 -18.42
N VAL A 235 -15.31 24.58 -18.46
CA VAL A 235 -14.91 25.46 -17.35
C VAL A 235 -16.00 26.50 -17.09
N ALA A 236 -16.49 27.18 -18.13
CA ALA A 236 -17.57 28.16 -17.99
C ALA A 236 -18.85 27.53 -17.41
N TRP A 237 -19.25 26.37 -17.92
CA TRP A 237 -20.41 25.62 -17.44
C TRP A 237 -20.29 25.25 -15.95
N LEU A 238 -19.20 24.59 -15.57
CA LEU A 238 -18.96 24.18 -14.19
C LEU A 238 -18.87 25.38 -13.25
N SER A 239 -18.31 26.50 -13.72
CA SER A 239 -18.23 27.75 -12.95
C SER A 239 -19.60 28.35 -12.61
N LYS A 240 -20.68 27.93 -13.27
CA LYS A 240 -22.07 28.28 -12.93
C LYS A 240 -22.62 27.54 -11.73
N PHE A 241 -22.00 26.42 -11.33
CA PHE A 241 -22.42 25.62 -10.16
C PHE A 241 -21.42 25.59 -9.00
N MET A 242 -20.12 25.63 -9.28
CA MET A 242 -19.08 25.59 -8.25
C MET A 242 -17.87 26.47 -8.58
N THR A 243 -17.11 26.84 -7.55
CA THR A 243 -15.75 27.37 -7.72
C THR A 243 -14.81 26.20 -8.03
N LEU A 244 -13.94 26.37 -9.02
CA LEU A 244 -12.85 25.44 -9.30
C LEU A 244 -11.54 26.01 -8.77
N TYR A 245 -10.73 25.17 -8.13
CA TYR A 245 -9.48 25.53 -7.46
C TYR A 245 -8.27 24.93 -8.18
N PRO A 246 -7.08 25.50 -8.02
CA PRO A 246 -5.85 24.90 -8.50
C PRO A 246 -5.71 23.44 -8.06
N GLY A 247 -5.39 22.55 -9.01
CA GLY A 247 -5.29 21.12 -8.78
C GLY A 247 -6.60 20.35 -8.86
N ASP A 248 -7.75 20.98 -9.13
CA ASP A 248 -8.95 20.24 -9.54
C ASP A 248 -8.77 19.64 -10.94
N LEU A 249 -9.21 18.39 -11.10
CA LEU A 249 -9.17 17.64 -12.35
C LEU A 249 -10.57 17.56 -12.98
N VAL A 250 -10.63 17.71 -14.30
CA VAL A 250 -11.84 17.43 -15.09
C VAL A 250 -11.48 16.51 -16.26
N ALA A 251 -12.07 15.32 -16.28
CA ALA A 251 -12.01 14.36 -17.38
C ALA A 251 -13.14 14.66 -18.37
N THR A 252 -12.81 14.78 -19.65
CA THR A 252 -13.68 15.45 -20.64
C THR A 252 -14.60 14.50 -21.41
N GLY A 253 -14.66 13.22 -21.04
CA GLY A 253 -15.43 12.20 -21.73
C GLY A 253 -14.59 11.36 -22.69
N THR A 254 -15.16 10.23 -23.08
CA THR A 254 -14.51 9.19 -23.89
C THR A 254 -15.05 9.14 -25.33
N PRO A 255 -14.20 8.83 -26.34
CA PRO A 255 -14.62 8.52 -27.71
C PRO A 255 -15.35 7.16 -27.81
N PRO A 256 -15.98 6.84 -28.96
CA PRO A 256 -16.63 5.53 -29.19
C PRO A 256 -15.66 4.35 -29.08
N GLY A 257 -16.22 3.14 -29.01
CA GLY A 257 -15.46 1.89 -29.00
C GLY A 257 -15.21 1.30 -27.62
N VAL A 258 -15.88 1.82 -26.59
CA VAL A 258 -15.93 1.24 -25.23
C VAL A 258 -16.46 -0.20 -25.27
N GLY A 259 -16.01 -1.02 -24.33
CA GLY A 259 -16.27 -2.45 -24.30
C GLY A 259 -17.75 -2.83 -24.23
N CYS A 260 -18.56 -2.08 -23.49
CA CYS A 260 -19.97 -2.40 -23.28
C CYS A 260 -20.86 -2.33 -24.53
N PHE A 261 -20.49 -1.52 -25.53
CA PHE A 261 -21.27 -1.34 -26.77
C PHE A 261 -20.75 -2.18 -27.95
N ARG A 262 -19.63 -2.88 -27.77
CA ARG A 262 -19.12 -3.84 -28.75
C ARG A 262 -20.05 -5.04 -28.90
N LYS A 263 -19.98 -5.69 -30.06
CA LYS A 263 -20.77 -6.88 -30.39
C LYS A 263 -19.82 -8.02 -30.81
N PRO A 264 -19.53 -9.00 -29.92
CA PRO A 264 -19.99 -9.09 -28.53
C PRO A 264 -19.32 -8.05 -27.59
N PRO A 265 -19.90 -7.77 -26.39
CA PRO A 265 -19.27 -6.90 -25.42
C PRO A 265 -17.88 -7.42 -25.01
N LYS A 266 -16.96 -6.50 -24.73
CA LYS A 266 -15.58 -6.81 -24.32
C LYS A 266 -15.31 -6.22 -22.94
N TRP A 267 -14.95 -7.07 -21.99
CA TRP A 267 -14.65 -6.67 -20.61
C TRP A 267 -13.17 -6.87 -20.32
N LEU A 268 -12.61 -5.97 -19.51
CA LEU A 268 -11.27 -6.11 -18.97
C LEU A 268 -11.23 -7.27 -17.97
N LYS A 269 -10.12 -7.99 -17.97
CA LYS A 269 -9.86 -9.11 -17.05
C LYS A 269 -8.43 -9.04 -16.48
N PRO A 270 -8.17 -9.73 -15.35
CA PRO A 270 -6.81 -9.87 -14.84
C PRO A 270 -5.81 -10.33 -15.90
N GLY A 271 -4.67 -9.65 -15.98
CA GLY A 271 -3.62 -9.88 -16.96
C GLY A 271 -3.72 -9.00 -18.21
N ASP A 272 -4.82 -8.29 -18.43
CA ASP A 272 -4.90 -7.29 -19.49
C ASP A 272 -4.02 -6.07 -19.15
N VAL A 273 -3.50 -5.42 -20.19
CA VAL A 273 -2.81 -4.13 -20.08
C VAL A 273 -3.54 -3.13 -20.96
N VAL A 274 -3.98 -2.02 -20.36
CA VAL A 274 -4.63 -0.92 -21.07
C VAL A 274 -3.64 0.21 -21.28
N GLU A 275 -3.55 0.70 -22.52
CA GLU A 275 -2.73 1.84 -22.91
C GLU A 275 -3.62 2.94 -23.46
N CYS A 276 -3.72 4.03 -22.73
CA CYS A 276 -4.43 5.24 -23.13
C CYS A 276 -3.40 6.26 -23.64
N GLU A 277 -3.51 6.67 -24.90
CA GLU A 277 -2.57 7.60 -25.54
C GLU A 277 -3.29 8.86 -26.02
N ILE A 278 -2.67 10.01 -25.75
CA ILE A 278 -3.04 11.29 -26.37
C ILE A 278 -1.79 11.92 -26.97
N GLU A 279 -1.90 12.29 -28.25
CA GLU A 279 -0.85 13.00 -28.98
C GLU A 279 -0.34 14.22 -28.20
N SER A 280 0.97 14.46 -28.23
CA SER A 280 1.65 15.54 -27.49
C SER A 280 1.64 15.42 -25.95
N ILE A 281 0.81 14.57 -25.35
CA ILE A 281 0.79 14.33 -23.90
C ILE A 281 1.59 13.06 -23.57
N GLY A 282 1.28 11.93 -24.19
CA GLY A 282 1.99 10.65 -23.98
C GLY A 282 1.04 9.48 -23.78
N THR A 283 1.59 8.35 -23.33
CA THR A 283 0.85 7.11 -23.09
C THR A 283 0.79 6.80 -21.59
N LEU A 284 -0.42 6.60 -21.08
CA LEU A 284 -0.74 6.11 -19.76
C LEU A 284 -0.98 4.60 -19.84
N VAL A 285 -0.22 3.83 -19.06
CA VAL A 285 -0.34 2.37 -19.01
C VAL A 285 -0.98 1.96 -17.68
N SER A 286 -1.98 1.08 -17.75
CA SER A 286 -2.73 0.58 -16.59
C SER A 286 -2.83 -0.95 -16.65
N PRO A 287 -2.02 -1.69 -15.88
CA PRO A 287 -2.15 -3.15 -15.79
C PRO A 287 -3.39 -3.53 -14.98
N ILE A 288 -4.18 -4.47 -15.50
CA ILE A 288 -5.35 -5.03 -14.82
C ILE A 288 -4.89 -6.24 -14.00
N VAL A 289 -5.12 -6.21 -12.70
CA VAL A 289 -4.75 -7.30 -11.78
C VAL A 289 -5.99 -7.89 -11.13
N ALA A 290 -5.95 -9.18 -10.80
CA ALA A 290 -7.00 -9.76 -9.98
C ALA A 290 -6.97 -9.12 -8.60
N ALA A 291 -8.14 -8.90 -8.00
CA ALA A 291 -8.22 -8.75 -6.57
C ALA A 291 -7.53 -9.97 -5.93
N LEU A 292 -6.50 -9.74 -5.11
CA LEU A 292 -5.97 -10.80 -4.25
C LEU A 292 -7.17 -11.37 -3.49
N ALA A 293 -7.33 -12.70 -3.51
CA ALA A 293 -8.42 -13.37 -2.81
C ALA A 293 -8.49 -12.81 -1.39
N ALA A 294 -9.48 -11.96 -1.14
CA ALA A 294 -9.54 -11.23 0.10
C ALA A 294 -9.66 -12.27 1.22
N PRO A 295 -8.75 -12.31 2.20
CA PRO A 295 -9.12 -12.88 3.47
C PRO A 295 -10.32 -12.07 3.94
N SER A 296 -11.46 -12.75 4.15
CA SER A 296 -12.72 -12.22 4.72
C SER A 296 -12.52 -10.89 5.46
N THR A 297 -13.01 -9.82 4.84
CA THR A 297 -12.70 -8.43 5.14
C THR A 297 -13.16 -7.98 6.53
N SER A 298 -12.21 -7.58 7.36
CA SER A 298 -12.42 -6.56 8.40
C SER A 298 -11.12 -5.88 8.84
N SER A 299 -10.34 -5.24 7.93
CA SER A 299 -9.36 -4.19 8.32
C SER A 299 -8.51 -3.60 7.18
N LEU A 300 -9.08 -3.19 6.04
CA LEU A 300 -8.34 -2.36 5.07
C LEU A 300 -9.04 -1.01 4.90
N ALA A 301 -9.03 -0.23 5.97
CA ALA A 301 -9.09 1.22 5.85
C ALA A 301 -7.66 1.70 5.54
N ARG A 302 -7.46 2.40 4.44
CA ARG A 302 -6.27 3.25 4.21
C ARG A 302 -6.20 4.23 5.37
N LYS A 303 -5.35 3.93 6.36
CA LYS A 303 -5.09 4.81 7.49
C LYS A 303 -4.26 5.99 7.00
N THR A 304 -4.85 7.18 7.05
CA THR A 304 -4.17 8.49 6.93
C THR A 304 -3.41 8.86 8.21
N SER A 305 -3.30 7.94 9.17
CA SER A 305 -2.47 8.05 10.37
C SER A 305 -1.13 7.36 10.14
N PRO A 306 0.00 7.88 10.65
CA PRO A 306 1.28 7.16 10.62
C PRO A 306 1.10 5.74 11.17
N GLY A 307 1.81 4.78 10.58
CA GLY A 307 1.71 3.38 10.99
C GLY A 307 2.10 3.20 12.46
N ARG A 308 1.60 2.16 13.13
CA ARG A 308 1.81 1.98 14.59
C ARG A 308 3.29 1.86 14.98
N LEU A 309 4.14 1.53 14.02
CA LEU A 309 5.58 1.35 14.16
C LEU A 309 6.38 2.31 13.27
N GLU A 310 5.78 3.45 12.89
CA GLU A 310 6.41 4.45 12.02
C GLU A 310 7.83 4.79 12.48
N GLY A 311 8.80 4.60 11.59
CA GLY A 311 10.20 4.94 11.82
C GLY A 311 10.96 4.04 12.80
N ARG A 312 10.35 2.95 13.29
CA ARG A 312 10.96 2.09 14.33
C ARG A 312 11.94 1.06 13.76
N VAL A 313 12.93 0.72 14.57
CA VAL A 313 13.88 -0.37 14.29
C VAL A 313 13.52 -1.59 15.14
N CYS A 314 13.26 -2.70 14.44
CA CYS A 314 12.70 -3.91 15.01
C CYS A 314 13.61 -5.11 14.78
N ILE A 315 13.68 -6.02 15.76
CA ILE A 315 14.22 -7.37 15.58
C ILE A 315 13.10 -8.39 15.74
N VAL A 316 13.06 -9.41 14.88
CA VAL A 316 12.13 -10.55 14.98
C VAL A 316 12.91 -11.86 14.89
N THR A 317 13.01 -12.60 16.01
CA THR A 317 13.61 -13.94 15.99
C THR A 317 12.62 -14.98 15.49
N GLY A 318 13.10 -16.02 14.79
CA GLY A 318 12.25 -16.94 14.05
C GLY A 318 11.54 -16.25 12.87
N GLY A 319 12.10 -15.15 12.36
CA GLY A 319 11.48 -14.27 11.37
C GLY A 319 11.46 -14.83 9.94
N ALA A 320 12.11 -15.97 9.69
CA ALA A 320 12.23 -16.52 8.34
C ALA A 320 10.94 -17.22 7.85
N ARG A 321 10.04 -17.64 8.76
CA ARG A 321 8.80 -18.37 8.42
C ARG A 321 7.71 -18.23 9.47
N GLY A 322 6.50 -18.72 9.13
CA GLY A 322 5.39 -18.86 10.06
C GLY A 322 4.99 -17.55 10.76
N ILE A 323 4.74 -17.61 12.07
CA ILE A 323 4.30 -16.46 12.87
C ILE A 323 5.34 -15.32 12.84
N GLY A 324 6.63 -15.64 12.96
CA GLY A 324 7.69 -14.62 12.95
C GLY A 324 7.77 -13.87 11.62
N PHE A 325 7.67 -14.58 10.49
CA PHE A 325 7.59 -13.95 9.17
C PHE A 325 6.35 -13.05 9.03
N GLY A 326 5.19 -13.53 9.47
CA GLY A 326 3.96 -12.73 9.45
C GLY A 326 4.04 -11.46 10.28
N ILE A 327 4.68 -11.53 11.45
CA ILE A 327 4.94 -10.37 12.31
C ILE A 327 5.89 -9.39 11.61
N ALA A 328 7.00 -9.88 11.05
CA ALA A 328 7.95 -9.04 10.32
C ALA A 328 7.29 -8.32 9.14
N SER A 329 6.46 -9.03 8.38
CA SER A 329 5.67 -8.48 7.28
C SER A 329 4.72 -7.39 7.76
N HIS A 330 3.98 -7.65 8.85
CA HIS A 330 3.02 -6.70 9.39
C HIS A 330 3.71 -5.46 9.98
N PHE A 331 4.93 -5.60 10.50
CA PHE A 331 5.70 -4.47 11.02
C PHE A 331 6.12 -3.49 9.92
N GLY A 332 6.57 -3.98 8.75
CA GLY A 332 6.87 -3.09 7.63
C GLY A 332 5.62 -2.40 7.08
N LEU A 333 4.48 -3.09 7.04
CA LEU A 333 3.20 -2.48 6.65
C LEU A 333 2.73 -1.40 7.66
N GLU A 334 3.14 -1.51 8.93
CA GLU A 334 2.88 -0.54 9.99
C GLU A 334 3.97 0.55 10.09
N GLY A 335 4.79 0.72 9.05
CA GLY A 335 5.72 1.86 8.91
C GLY A 335 7.09 1.69 9.57
N ALA A 336 7.47 0.47 9.98
CA ALA A 336 8.81 0.24 10.54
C ALA A 336 9.91 0.68 9.55
N ALA A 337 10.90 1.43 10.04
CA ALA A 337 12.04 1.85 9.22
C ALA A 337 12.92 0.66 8.84
N ALA A 338 13.15 -0.24 9.80
CA ALA A 338 13.92 -1.46 9.57
C ALA A 338 13.38 -2.62 10.40
N VAL A 339 13.38 -3.81 9.80
CA VAL A 339 13.07 -5.08 10.47
C VAL A 339 14.19 -6.07 10.19
N VAL A 340 14.93 -6.42 11.24
CA VAL A 340 15.98 -7.43 11.19
C VAL A 340 15.40 -8.78 11.61
N ILE A 341 15.30 -9.71 10.66
CA ILE A 341 14.87 -11.08 10.94
C ILE A 341 16.06 -11.95 11.33
N VAL A 342 15.91 -12.72 12.39
CA VAL A 342 16.98 -13.54 12.97
C VAL A 342 16.53 -15.00 13.02
N ASP A 343 17.34 -15.90 12.48
CA ASP A 343 17.11 -17.35 12.45
C ASP A 343 18.46 -18.07 12.24
N LEU A 344 18.49 -19.40 12.11
CA LEU A 344 19.74 -20.17 12.03
C LEU A 344 20.39 -20.17 10.63
N ASN A 345 19.58 -20.11 9.56
CA ASN A 345 20.05 -20.31 8.20
C ASN A 345 20.01 -19.00 7.41
N GLN A 346 21.19 -18.51 7.00
CA GLN A 346 21.33 -17.24 6.27
C GLN A 346 20.63 -17.25 4.90
N GLU A 347 20.68 -18.35 4.15
CA GLU A 347 20.07 -18.43 2.82
C GLU A 347 18.54 -18.30 2.90
N VAL A 348 17.92 -18.97 3.87
CA VAL A 348 16.47 -18.90 4.12
C VAL A 348 16.08 -17.49 4.58
N LEU A 349 16.92 -16.86 5.40
CA LEU A 349 16.73 -15.48 5.85
C LEU A 349 16.81 -14.48 4.69
N ASP A 350 17.75 -14.66 3.77
CA ASP A 350 17.91 -13.78 2.59
C ASP A 350 16.70 -13.89 1.66
N GLU A 351 16.17 -15.10 1.46
CA GLU A 351 14.94 -15.30 0.69
C GLU A 351 13.72 -14.68 1.38
N ALA A 352 13.60 -14.86 2.70
CA ALA A 352 12.54 -14.26 3.49
C ALA A 352 12.59 -12.73 3.44
N ALA A 353 13.77 -12.12 3.58
CA ALA A 353 13.95 -10.68 3.51
C ALA A 353 13.54 -10.12 2.13
N LYS A 354 13.84 -10.81 1.04
CA LYS A 354 13.38 -10.43 -0.32
C LYS A 354 11.86 -10.44 -0.41
N LYS A 355 11.20 -11.50 0.09
CA LYS A 355 9.72 -11.58 0.10
C LYS A 355 9.10 -10.47 0.94
N LEU A 356 9.67 -10.19 2.12
CA LEU A 356 9.22 -9.12 3.00
C LEU A 356 9.36 -7.73 2.34
N HIS A 357 10.46 -7.50 1.61
CA HIS A 357 10.66 -6.26 0.88
C HIS A 357 9.63 -6.05 -0.24
N LEU A 358 9.18 -7.12 -0.90
CA LEU A 358 8.07 -7.04 -1.87
C LEU A 358 6.74 -6.66 -1.20
N ILE A 359 6.51 -7.11 0.04
CA ILE A 359 5.28 -6.82 0.78
C ILE A 359 5.25 -5.39 1.32
N ALA A 360 6.36 -4.91 1.89
CA ALA A 360 6.50 -3.56 2.41
C ALA A 360 7.79 -2.90 1.90
N PRO A 361 7.78 -2.31 0.70
CA PRO A 361 8.98 -1.79 0.04
C PRO A 361 9.65 -0.61 0.76
N THR A 362 8.91 0.10 1.61
CA THR A 362 9.40 1.24 2.39
C THR A 362 10.21 0.81 3.62
N CYS A 363 10.12 -0.46 4.02
CA CYS A 363 10.84 -1.01 5.17
C CYS A 363 12.16 -1.66 4.73
N GLN A 364 13.24 -1.39 5.46
CA GLN A 364 14.52 -2.06 5.28
C GLN A 364 14.50 -3.43 5.97
N TYR A 365 14.55 -4.51 5.20
CA TYR A 365 14.66 -5.86 5.74
C TYR A 365 16.07 -6.40 5.65
N GLN A 366 16.55 -6.99 6.74
CA GLN A 366 17.84 -7.66 6.79
C GLN A 366 17.71 -9.03 7.48
N GLY A 367 18.30 -10.05 6.89
CA GLY A 367 18.47 -11.36 7.51
C GLY A 367 19.80 -11.48 8.24
N VAL A 368 19.80 -11.95 9.49
CA VAL A 368 21.04 -12.24 10.24
C VAL A 368 20.98 -13.63 10.85
N ALA A 369 21.86 -14.52 10.40
CA ALA A 369 22.03 -15.83 10.99
C ALA A 369 22.57 -15.71 12.42
N CYS A 370 21.83 -16.24 13.39
CA CYS A 370 22.24 -16.25 14.80
C CYS A 370 21.55 -17.39 15.54
N ASP A 371 22.34 -18.18 16.27
CA ASP A 371 21.79 -19.15 17.22
C ASP A 371 21.39 -18.43 18.51
N VAL A 372 20.08 -18.37 18.77
CA VAL A 372 19.54 -17.71 19.96
C VAL A 372 20.02 -18.33 21.28
N THR A 373 20.50 -19.57 21.26
CA THR A 373 21.03 -20.25 22.45
C THR A 373 22.45 -19.80 22.83
N ASP A 374 23.18 -19.18 21.90
CA ASP A 374 24.49 -18.58 22.10
C ASP A 374 24.35 -17.13 22.58
N THR A 375 24.63 -16.93 23.88
CA THR A 375 24.53 -15.61 24.53
C THR A 375 25.45 -14.57 23.91
N ALA A 376 26.65 -14.94 23.47
CA ALA A 376 27.61 -14.00 22.91
C ALA A 376 27.22 -13.60 21.47
N ALA A 377 26.74 -14.56 20.69
CA ALA A 377 26.22 -14.30 19.34
C ALA A 377 25.00 -13.37 19.39
N VAL A 378 24.03 -13.64 20.27
CA VAL A 378 22.85 -12.78 20.45
C VAL A 378 23.24 -11.36 20.85
N GLN A 379 24.15 -11.21 21.83
CA GLN A 379 24.63 -9.89 22.25
C GLN A 379 25.25 -9.12 21.08
N LYS A 380 26.16 -9.77 20.34
CA LYS A 380 26.80 -9.19 19.17
C LYS A 380 25.80 -8.75 18.11
N THR A 381 24.81 -9.59 17.80
CA THR A 381 23.77 -9.27 16.79
C THR A 381 22.95 -8.06 17.21
N TRP A 382 22.50 -7.96 18.46
CA TRP A 382 21.71 -6.83 18.94
C TRP A 382 22.52 -5.53 18.96
N ASP A 383 23.78 -5.59 19.42
CA ASP A 383 24.69 -4.45 19.41
C ASP A 383 24.96 -3.97 17.97
N GLN A 384 25.10 -4.90 17.03
CA GLN A 384 25.27 -4.57 15.62
C GLN A 384 24.03 -3.88 15.04
N VAL A 385 22.81 -4.35 15.34
CA VAL A 385 21.57 -3.70 14.89
C VAL A 385 21.45 -2.29 15.50
N ALA A 386 21.65 -2.17 16.81
CA ALA A 386 21.56 -0.90 17.51
C ALA A 386 22.60 0.11 16.99
N SER A 387 23.83 -0.33 16.69
CA SER A 387 24.87 0.55 16.13
C SER A 387 24.61 0.92 14.67
N THR A 388 24.16 -0.02 13.84
CA THR A 388 23.89 0.20 12.40
C THR A 388 22.77 1.20 12.19
N HIS A 389 21.71 1.13 12.98
CA HIS A 389 20.54 2.01 12.84
C HIS A 389 20.50 3.16 13.86
N GLY A 390 21.47 3.21 14.77
CA GLY A 390 21.56 4.19 15.87
C GLY A 390 20.53 4.01 16.98
N ARG A 391 19.63 3.02 16.86
CA ARG A 391 18.52 2.75 17.79
C ARG A 391 18.08 1.28 17.71
N LEU A 392 17.45 0.80 18.78
CA LEU A 392 16.77 -0.48 18.83
C LEU A 392 15.57 -0.34 19.76
N GLU A 393 14.37 -0.48 19.21
CA GLU A 393 13.14 -0.04 19.88
C GLU A 393 12.13 -1.17 20.07
N VAL A 394 12.13 -2.18 19.19
CA VAL A 394 11.21 -3.31 19.25
C VAL A 394 11.96 -4.63 19.10
N VAL A 395 11.67 -5.60 19.97
CA VAL A 395 12.20 -6.96 19.86
C VAL A 395 11.06 -7.96 20.04
N VAL A 396 10.77 -8.73 19.00
CA VAL A 396 9.83 -9.86 19.04
C VAL A 396 10.63 -11.14 19.07
N GLN A 397 10.35 -11.98 20.06
CA GLN A 397 11.05 -13.24 20.25
C GLN A 397 10.13 -14.42 19.91
N ALA A 398 10.19 -14.86 18.65
CA ALA A 398 9.34 -15.93 18.13
C ALA A 398 10.09 -17.22 17.75
N ALA A 399 11.43 -17.24 17.84
CA ALA A 399 12.21 -18.46 17.68
C ALA A 399 11.77 -19.52 18.72
N GLY A 400 11.49 -20.73 18.25
CA GLY A 400 11.09 -21.82 19.14
C GLY A 400 10.83 -23.13 18.42
N ILE A 401 10.91 -24.22 19.18
CA ILE A 401 10.64 -25.59 18.72
C ILE A 401 9.61 -26.27 19.63
N VAL A 402 8.95 -27.29 19.09
CA VAL A 402 8.02 -28.14 19.85
C VAL A 402 8.75 -29.28 20.57
N GLY A 403 9.81 -29.83 19.96
CA GLY A 403 10.46 -31.04 20.42
C GLY A 403 9.62 -32.29 20.18
N GLU A 404 9.99 -33.41 20.82
CA GLU A 404 9.20 -34.64 20.80
C GLU A 404 7.81 -34.45 21.42
N THR A 405 6.80 -35.10 20.83
CA THR A 405 5.40 -34.99 21.25
C THR A 405 4.73 -36.36 21.38
N ASN A 406 3.55 -36.38 22.00
CA ASN A 406 2.74 -37.57 22.26
C ASN A 406 3.44 -38.60 23.18
N LEU A 407 4.29 -38.14 24.11
CA LEU A 407 4.99 -38.96 25.09
C LEU A 407 4.52 -38.67 26.51
N LYS A 408 4.37 -39.73 27.32
CA LYS A 408 4.24 -39.57 28.77
C LYS A 408 5.56 -39.10 29.37
N CYS A 409 5.49 -38.45 30.53
CA CYS A 409 6.63 -37.79 31.17
C CYS A 409 7.85 -38.73 31.33
N GLU A 410 7.62 -39.97 31.76
CA GLU A 410 8.65 -40.99 31.96
C GLU A 410 9.40 -41.40 30.68
N ASN A 411 8.85 -41.09 29.50
CA ASN A 411 9.43 -41.44 28.21
C ASN A 411 10.00 -40.22 27.46
N VAL A 412 9.92 -39.01 28.03
CA VAL A 412 10.50 -37.82 27.41
C VAL A 412 12.02 -37.88 27.55
N ASN A 413 12.75 -37.81 26.44
CA ASN A 413 14.20 -37.76 26.48
C ASN A 413 14.68 -36.46 27.15
N ALA A 414 15.58 -36.57 28.13
CA ALA A 414 16.16 -35.44 28.84
C ALA A 414 16.90 -34.47 27.91
N ASP A 415 17.64 -34.97 26.91
CA ASP A 415 18.36 -34.13 25.94
C ASP A 415 17.39 -33.32 25.05
N ASN A 416 16.25 -33.93 24.69
CA ASN A 416 15.18 -33.23 23.98
C ASN A 416 14.54 -32.14 24.87
N PHE A 417 14.31 -32.44 26.15
CA PHE A 417 13.82 -31.45 27.12
C PHE A 417 14.78 -30.26 27.23
N ASP A 418 16.07 -30.53 27.41
CA ASP A 418 17.12 -29.51 27.51
C ASP A 418 17.23 -28.67 26.24
N THR A 419 17.14 -29.30 25.07
CA THR A 419 17.14 -28.61 23.77
C THR A 419 15.95 -27.65 23.64
N VAL A 420 14.74 -28.12 23.98
CA VAL A 420 13.53 -27.28 23.97
C VAL A 420 13.66 -26.11 24.95
N MET A 421 14.18 -26.34 26.15
CA MET A 421 14.40 -25.28 27.14
C MET A 421 15.47 -24.28 26.70
N SER A 422 16.57 -24.76 26.10
CA SER A 422 17.65 -23.91 25.59
C SER A 422 17.14 -22.96 24.50
N ILE A 423 16.36 -23.47 23.54
CA ILE A 423 15.84 -22.64 22.46
C ILE A 423 14.70 -21.74 22.95
N ASN A 424 13.65 -22.32 23.56
CA ASN A 424 12.41 -21.58 23.85
C ASN A 424 12.54 -20.63 25.04
N VAL A 425 13.41 -20.93 26.02
CA VAL A 425 13.53 -20.16 27.27
C VAL A 425 14.86 -19.41 27.30
N LYS A 426 16.00 -20.10 27.19
CA LYS A 426 17.31 -19.43 27.21
C LYS A 426 17.48 -18.48 26.03
N GLY A 427 16.95 -18.82 24.84
CA GLY A 427 16.90 -17.91 23.70
C GLY A 427 16.19 -16.60 24.01
N ILE A 428 14.99 -16.66 24.60
CA ILE A 428 14.24 -15.48 25.02
C ILE A 428 14.96 -14.69 26.10
N PHE A 429 15.52 -15.38 27.09
CA PHE A 429 16.35 -14.75 28.12
C PHE A 429 17.53 -13.97 27.52
N ASN A 430 18.26 -14.59 26.58
CA ASN A 430 19.39 -13.97 25.91
C ASN A 430 18.98 -12.70 25.14
N GLY A 431 17.87 -12.76 24.39
CA GLY A 431 17.40 -11.58 23.66
C GLY A 431 16.93 -10.45 24.58
N CYS A 432 16.29 -10.77 25.71
CA CYS A 432 15.99 -9.76 26.74
C CYS A 432 17.28 -9.14 27.29
N LYS A 433 18.24 -9.97 27.71
CA LYS A 433 19.53 -9.53 28.25
C LYS A 433 20.27 -8.59 27.29
N ALA A 434 20.24 -8.88 26.00
CA ALA A 434 20.90 -8.08 24.98
C ALA A 434 20.14 -6.79 24.64
N ALA A 435 18.80 -6.82 24.59
CA ALA A 435 17.99 -5.67 24.18
C ALA A 435 17.84 -4.59 25.26
N LEU A 436 17.63 -5.02 26.51
CA LEU A 436 17.21 -4.11 27.58
C LEU A 436 18.21 -2.98 27.89
N PRO A 437 19.54 -3.18 27.88
CA PRO A 437 20.50 -2.08 28.07
C PRO A 437 20.37 -0.97 27.03
N HIS A 438 20.09 -1.32 25.76
CA HIS A 438 19.88 -0.34 24.70
C HIS A 438 18.57 0.42 24.90
N MET A 439 17.49 -0.30 25.19
CA MET A 439 16.15 0.26 25.34
C MET A 439 16.02 1.18 26.56
N THR A 440 16.59 0.80 27.70
CA THR A 440 16.56 1.63 28.91
C THR A 440 17.37 2.92 28.73
N LYS A 441 18.53 2.84 28.08
CA LYS A 441 19.32 4.02 27.73
C LYS A 441 18.55 4.99 26.82
N GLN A 442 17.69 4.46 25.95
CA GLN A 442 16.82 5.25 25.05
C GLN A 442 15.55 5.78 25.74
N GLY A 443 15.19 5.28 26.93
CA GLY A 443 13.93 5.58 27.59
C GLY A 443 12.68 5.03 26.86
N PHE A 444 12.87 4.10 25.92
CA PHE A 444 11.80 3.47 25.16
C PHE A 444 12.21 2.07 24.71
N GLY A 445 11.29 1.13 24.82
CA GLY A 445 11.46 -0.21 24.27
C GLY A 445 10.20 -1.07 24.36
N ARG A 446 10.04 -1.99 23.42
CA ARG A 446 8.91 -2.94 23.38
C ARG A 446 9.44 -4.34 23.12
N VAL A 447 9.30 -5.22 24.11
CA VAL A 447 9.66 -6.64 23.99
C VAL A 447 8.39 -7.48 23.98
N VAL A 448 8.25 -8.33 22.95
CA VAL A 448 7.12 -9.24 22.83
C VAL A 448 7.62 -10.68 22.71
N ASN A 449 7.33 -11.49 23.72
CA ASN A 449 7.73 -12.89 23.78
C ASN A 449 6.60 -13.80 23.28
N ILE A 450 6.86 -14.66 22.29
CA ILE A 450 5.85 -15.60 21.79
C ILE A 450 5.82 -16.84 22.70
N ALA A 451 4.84 -16.87 23.59
CA ALA A 451 4.51 -18.00 24.44
C ALA A 451 3.60 -18.99 23.67
N SER A 452 2.68 -19.66 24.38
CA SER A 452 1.65 -20.52 23.79
C SER A 452 0.59 -20.79 24.83
N ILE A 453 -0.64 -21.07 24.38
CA ILE A 453 -1.68 -21.55 25.29
C ILE A 453 -1.27 -22.85 26.02
N SER A 454 -0.39 -23.65 25.40
CA SER A 454 0.20 -24.84 26.03
C SER A 454 0.91 -24.54 27.34
N GLY A 455 1.46 -23.34 27.51
CA GLY A 455 2.12 -22.91 28.74
C GLY A 455 1.15 -22.45 29.84
N LYS A 456 -0.10 -22.13 29.49
CA LYS A 456 -1.12 -21.75 30.46
C LYS A 456 -1.95 -22.96 30.93
N GLU A 457 -2.32 -23.85 30.01
CA GLU A 457 -3.20 -25.00 30.30
C GLU A 457 -2.43 -26.30 30.54
N GLY A 458 -1.24 -26.43 29.95
CA GLY A 458 -0.58 -27.72 29.78
C GLY A 458 -1.24 -28.58 28.70
N ASN A 459 -0.43 -29.23 27.85
CA ASN A 459 -0.93 -30.23 26.91
C ASN A 459 -0.30 -31.60 27.23
N ALA A 460 -1.15 -32.59 27.47
CA ALA A 460 -0.71 -33.98 27.62
C ALA A 460 0.06 -34.43 26.38
N GLY A 461 1.16 -35.15 26.60
CA GLY A 461 2.06 -35.57 25.51
C GLY A 461 3.11 -34.52 25.11
N MET A 462 3.09 -33.31 25.68
CA MET A 462 3.97 -32.19 25.28
C MET A 462 4.63 -31.55 26.51
N VAL A 463 5.23 -32.36 27.40
CA VAL A 463 5.79 -31.88 28.68
C VAL A 463 6.86 -30.81 28.46
N ALA A 464 7.87 -31.08 27.63
CA ALA A 464 8.96 -30.12 27.36
C ALA A 464 8.44 -28.80 26.81
N TYR A 465 7.59 -28.85 25.78
CA TYR A 465 7.01 -27.65 25.17
C TYR A 465 6.14 -26.85 26.15
N SER A 466 5.20 -27.51 26.84
CA SER A 466 4.29 -26.86 27.79
C SER A 466 5.06 -26.17 28.91
N THR A 467 6.04 -26.87 29.50
CA THR A 467 6.92 -26.31 30.54
C THR A 467 7.71 -25.12 30.02
N SER A 468 8.30 -25.22 28.82
CA SER A 468 9.07 -24.11 28.24
C SER A 468 8.20 -22.87 28.02
N LYS A 469 6.97 -23.03 27.51
CA LYS A 469 6.07 -21.90 27.27
C LYS A 469 5.50 -21.31 28.57
N ALA A 470 5.30 -22.12 29.61
CA ALA A 470 4.98 -21.63 30.95
C ALA A 470 6.14 -20.80 31.53
N ALA A 471 7.38 -21.27 31.35
CA ALA A 471 8.58 -20.54 31.77
C ALA A 471 8.72 -19.19 31.04
N VAL A 472 8.41 -19.11 29.74
CA VAL A 472 8.37 -17.84 29.00
C VAL A 472 7.37 -16.84 29.59
N ILE A 473 6.20 -17.31 30.02
CA ILE A 473 5.20 -16.47 30.69
C ILE A 473 5.74 -15.98 32.05
N GLY A 474 6.38 -16.87 32.81
CA GLY A 474 7.02 -16.53 34.09
C GLY A 474 8.14 -15.49 33.92
N LEU A 475 9.02 -15.69 32.94
CA LEU A 475 10.11 -14.77 32.61
C LEU A 475 9.57 -13.40 32.21
N THR A 476 8.57 -13.35 31.33
CA THR A 476 7.91 -12.10 30.93
C THR A 476 7.37 -11.34 32.13
N LYS A 477 6.71 -12.03 33.07
CA LYS A 477 6.17 -11.41 34.29
C LYS A 477 7.26 -10.83 35.20
N ALA A 478 8.38 -11.53 35.35
CA ALA A 478 9.49 -11.08 36.16
C ALA A 478 10.16 -9.84 35.54
N VAL A 479 10.64 -9.99 34.30
CA VAL A 479 11.35 -8.92 33.58
C VAL A 479 10.44 -7.70 33.37
N GLY A 480 9.17 -7.89 33.02
CA GLY A 480 8.24 -6.78 32.82
C GLY A 480 8.07 -5.88 34.05
N LYS A 481 8.18 -6.45 35.27
CA LYS A 481 8.11 -5.69 36.53
C LYS A 481 9.42 -4.98 36.85
N GLU A 482 10.56 -5.59 36.54
CA GLU A 482 11.89 -5.00 36.78
C GLU A 482 12.09 -3.69 36.00
N TYR A 483 11.48 -3.55 34.83
CA TYR A 483 11.70 -2.42 33.93
C TYR A 483 10.51 -1.45 33.83
N ALA A 484 9.47 -1.63 34.63
CA ALA A 484 8.21 -0.88 34.52
C ALA A 484 8.36 0.65 34.60
N GLU A 485 9.39 1.15 35.29
CA GLU A 485 9.66 2.57 35.48
C GLU A 485 10.55 3.19 34.40
N THR A 486 10.99 2.41 33.40
CA THR A 486 12.03 2.82 32.43
C THR A 486 11.49 3.27 31.07
N GLY A 487 10.17 3.24 30.87
CA GLY A 487 9.53 3.45 29.56
C GLY A 487 9.58 2.22 28.63
N VAL A 488 10.18 1.12 29.09
CA VAL A 488 10.25 -0.17 28.40
C VAL A 488 9.13 -1.08 28.88
N THR A 489 8.42 -1.74 27.96
CA THR A 489 7.42 -2.75 28.31
C THR A 489 7.82 -4.12 27.76
N ILE A 490 7.55 -5.15 28.55
CA ILE A 490 7.86 -6.54 28.22
C ILE A 490 6.60 -7.36 28.40
N ASN A 491 6.05 -7.88 27.30
CA ASN A 491 4.80 -8.64 27.30
C ASN A 491 4.98 -9.95 26.53
N SER A 492 3.98 -10.81 26.62
CA SER A 492 3.94 -12.06 25.87
C SER A 492 2.59 -12.27 25.21
N VAL A 493 2.58 -13.08 24.17
CA VAL A 493 1.35 -13.55 23.51
C VAL A 493 1.29 -15.07 23.64
N ALA A 494 0.13 -15.61 24.01
CA ALA A 494 -0.16 -17.04 24.07
C ALA A 494 -1.18 -17.41 22.98
N PRO A 495 -0.73 -17.72 21.75
CA PRO A 495 -1.63 -18.20 20.71
C PRO A 495 -2.15 -19.61 21.02
N ALA A 496 -3.40 -19.88 20.61
CA ALA A 496 -3.84 -21.24 20.33
C ALA A 496 -3.24 -21.73 19.00
N VAL A 497 -3.81 -22.79 18.41
CA VAL A 497 -3.29 -23.32 17.14
C VAL A 497 -3.50 -22.28 16.04
N VAL A 498 -2.39 -21.85 15.43
CA VAL A 498 -2.36 -20.90 14.32
C VAL A 498 -2.10 -21.67 13.03
N ARG A 499 -2.81 -21.34 11.96
CA ARG A 499 -2.60 -21.93 10.64
C ARG A 499 -1.23 -21.50 10.12
N THR A 500 -0.27 -22.41 10.19
CA THR A 500 1.11 -22.27 9.72
C THR A 500 1.40 -23.48 8.82
N GLN A 501 2.48 -23.44 8.03
CA GLN A 501 2.91 -24.57 7.21
C GLN A 501 2.94 -25.90 8.00
N MET A 502 3.46 -25.84 9.24
CA MET A 502 3.51 -27.00 10.15
C MET A 502 2.13 -27.62 10.45
N VAL A 503 1.06 -26.82 10.51
CA VAL A 503 -0.31 -27.29 10.75
C VAL A 503 -0.98 -27.74 9.45
N GLU A 504 -0.62 -27.13 8.32
CA GLU A 504 -1.13 -27.52 7.00
C GLU A 504 -0.60 -28.89 6.56
N ASP A 505 0.61 -29.25 6.99
CA ASP A 505 1.22 -30.55 6.73
C ASP A 505 0.69 -31.67 7.66
N MET A 506 -0.16 -31.34 8.66
CA MET A 506 -0.73 -32.33 9.59
C MET A 506 -1.94 -33.07 8.99
N PRO A 507 -2.19 -34.33 9.39
CA PRO A 507 -3.40 -35.04 9.02
C PRO A 507 -4.68 -34.27 9.40
N PRO A 508 -5.71 -34.22 8.54
CA PRO A 508 -6.94 -33.46 8.80
C PRO A 508 -7.62 -33.81 10.13
N ALA A 509 -7.56 -35.07 10.56
CA ALA A 509 -8.09 -35.52 11.84
C ALA A 509 -7.40 -34.87 13.04
N GLN A 510 -6.08 -34.65 12.95
CA GLN A 510 -5.28 -34.01 13.98
C GLN A 510 -5.55 -32.50 14.03
N VAL A 511 -5.66 -31.86 12.86
CA VAL A 511 -6.08 -30.44 12.76
C VAL A 511 -7.47 -30.26 13.36
N LYS A 512 -8.42 -31.14 13.02
CA LYS A 512 -9.77 -31.12 13.57
C LYS A 512 -9.76 -31.26 15.10
N TYR A 513 -9.05 -32.26 15.62
CA TYR A 513 -8.89 -32.47 17.07
C TYR A 513 -8.38 -31.23 17.80
N MET A 514 -7.41 -30.52 17.20
CA MET A 514 -6.87 -29.28 17.73
C MET A 514 -7.91 -28.14 17.70
N THR A 515 -8.63 -27.98 16.60
CA THR A 515 -9.65 -26.93 16.46
C THR A 515 -10.93 -27.18 17.27
N ASP A 516 -11.23 -28.44 17.59
CA ASP A 516 -12.39 -28.78 18.43
C ASP A 516 -12.27 -28.20 19.85
N LYS A 517 -11.03 -28.05 20.35
CA LYS A 517 -10.70 -27.39 21.63
C LYS A 517 -10.81 -25.87 21.58
N ILE A 518 -11.01 -25.27 20.40
CA ILE A 518 -11.16 -23.82 20.21
C ILE A 518 -12.66 -23.54 20.02
N PRO A 519 -13.30 -22.72 20.87
CA PRO A 519 -14.72 -22.38 20.72
C PRO A 519 -15.08 -21.81 19.35
N MET A 520 -14.21 -21.00 18.73
CA MET A 520 -14.38 -20.50 17.36
C MET A 520 -14.25 -21.57 16.25
N LYS A 521 -13.93 -22.83 16.57
CA LYS A 521 -13.85 -23.97 15.64
C LYS A 521 -12.96 -23.76 14.41
N ARG A 522 -11.91 -22.95 14.57
CA ARG A 522 -10.87 -22.73 13.56
C ARG A 522 -9.53 -22.46 14.20
N CYS A 523 -8.47 -22.62 13.42
CA CYS A 523 -7.17 -22.07 13.78
C CYS A 523 -7.22 -20.54 13.78
N GLY A 524 -6.38 -19.92 14.60
CA GLY A 524 -6.02 -18.51 14.42
C GLY A 524 -5.29 -18.33 13.08
N LYS A 525 -5.40 -17.13 12.51
CA LYS A 525 -4.64 -16.75 11.32
C LYS A 525 -3.33 -16.08 11.74
N ILE A 526 -2.31 -16.14 10.89
CA ILE A 526 -1.01 -15.51 11.18
C ILE A 526 -1.20 -14.00 11.34
N GLU A 527 -2.04 -13.39 10.51
CA GLU A 527 -2.31 -11.95 10.48
C GLU A 527 -2.99 -11.48 11.78
N GLU A 528 -3.83 -12.33 12.39
CA GLU A 528 -4.50 -12.03 13.66
C GLU A 528 -3.48 -11.95 14.81
N ILE A 529 -2.48 -12.85 14.81
CA ILE A 529 -1.39 -12.81 15.77
C ILE A 529 -0.48 -11.61 15.48
N ALA A 530 -0.16 -11.35 14.21
CA ALA A 530 0.67 -10.23 13.81
C ALA A 530 0.06 -8.89 14.24
N ALA A 531 -1.24 -8.70 14.02
CA ALA A 531 -1.95 -7.48 14.38
C ALA A 531 -1.97 -7.21 15.90
N LEU A 532 -2.15 -8.27 16.71
CA LEU A 532 -2.06 -8.19 18.16
C LEU A 532 -0.63 -7.87 18.61
N VAL A 533 0.38 -8.54 18.04
CA VAL A 533 1.79 -8.26 18.34
C VAL A 533 2.16 -6.82 17.98
N SER A 534 1.70 -6.30 16.84
CA SER A 534 1.91 -4.89 16.46
C SER A 534 1.27 -3.91 17.45
N PHE A 535 0.10 -4.22 18.02
CA PHE A 535 -0.48 -3.39 19.08
C PHE A 535 0.39 -3.41 20.34
N ILE A 536 0.81 -4.59 20.78
CA ILE A 536 1.65 -4.75 21.98
C ILE A 536 3.02 -4.07 21.79
N ALA A 537 3.54 -4.10 20.56
CA ALA A 537 4.81 -3.49 20.18
C ALA A 537 4.73 -1.99 19.92
N SER A 538 3.55 -1.36 20.01
CA SER A 538 3.39 0.07 19.73
C SER A 538 3.31 0.93 21.00
N PRO A 539 3.31 2.27 20.87
CA PRO A 539 3.00 3.17 21.98
C PRO A 539 1.57 3.00 22.54
N GLU A 540 0.64 2.41 21.78
CA GLU A 540 -0.75 2.21 22.18
C GLU A 540 -0.89 1.24 23.37
N ALA A 541 0.04 0.28 23.50
CA ALA A 541 0.12 -0.65 24.64
C ALA A 541 1.06 -0.16 25.77
N SER A 542 1.23 1.15 25.93
CA SER A 542 2.17 1.75 26.90
C SER A 542 1.84 1.47 28.37
N PHE A 543 0.57 1.17 28.71
CA PHE A 543 0.14 0.83 30.06
C PHE A 543 -0.01 -0.69 30.28
N SER A 544 0.81 -1.50 29.61
CA SER A 544 0.83 -2.95 29.79
C SER A 544 2.27 -3.45 29.80
N THR A 545 2.70 -4.07 30.90
CA THR A 545 3.99 -4.76 31.02
C THR A 545 3.85 -5.96 31.96
N GLY A 546 4.64 -7.00 31.74
CA GLY A 546 4.54 -8.28 32.43
C GLY A 546 3.29 -9.09 32.09
N PHE A 547 2.51 -8.68 31.10
CA PHE A 547 1.23 -9.31 30.76
C PHE A 547 1.38 -10.42 29.71
N CYS A 548 0.45 -11.38 29.74
CA CYS A 548 0.35 -12.45 28.76
C CYS A 548 -1.00 -12.38 28.04
N PHE A 549 -0.99 -11.81 26.85
CA PHE A 549 -2.16 -11.66 25.99
C PHE A 549 -2.57 -13.00 25.38
N ASP A 550 -3.87 -13.29 25.36
CA ASP A 550 -4.40 -14.48 24.73
C ASP A 550 -4.86 -14.21 23.29
N ALA A 551 -4.47 -15.11 22.39
CA ALA A 551 -4.98 -15.17 21.02
C ALA A 551 -5.50 -16.59 20.74
N THR A 552 -6.62 -16.93 21.37
CA THR A 552 -7.00 -18.33 21.60
C THR A 552 -8.34 -18.75 21.00
N GLY A 553 -9.07 -17.82 20.36
CA GLY A 553 -10.41 -18.08 19.83
C GLY A 553 -11.42 -18.55 20.89
N GLY A 554 -11.22 -18.11 22.14
CA GLY A 554 -12.02 -18.48 23.32
C GLY A 554 -11.53 -19.71 24.07
N ARG A 555 -10.44 -20.38 23.65
CA ARG A 555 -9.94 -21.58 24.33
C ARG A 555 -9.48 -21.27 25.76
N SER A 556 -8.95 -20.07 25.98
CA SER A 556 -8.63 -19.54 27.30
C SER A 556 -9.16 -18.12 27.45
N VAL A 557 -9.50 -17.77 28.69
CA VAL A 557 -10.26 -16.56 29.07
C VAL A 557 -9.70 -15.90 30.34
N TYR A 558 -8.43 -16.13 30.70
CA TYR A 558 -7.85 -15.74 31.99
C TYR A 558 -6.53 -14.97 31.93
#